data_AF-A0A424RY03-F1
#
_entry.id   AF-A0A424RY03-F1
#
_cell.length_a   1.000
_cell.length_b   1.000
_cell.length_c   1.000
_cell.angle_alpha   90.00
_cell.angle_beta   90.00
_cell.angle_gamma   90.00
#
_symmetry.space_group_name_H-M   'P 1'
#
loop_
_entity.id
_entity.type
_entity.pdbx_description
1 polymer ?
#
loop_
_entity_poly.entity_id
_entity_poly.type
_entity_poly.pdbx_seq_one_letter_code
_entity_poly.pdbx_strand_id
1 'polypeptide(L)'
;MKLSIKLLIVFMALEKTIYAAEAGMPQLDPKYWFSQAFWLISVFVILYFLVSNFFIPKIKKNLDDRENKIKDDLDEANNLKKLSEAKHKEYDEIIAQAKKDVIKIIAESKSNLDREINKKKQSIENQINLEVEKAHKEIKDLKKNSVLSVSKISEELTSKMIEEISGDKLNESSVKAAVDEVAKREIERSL
;
A
#
# COMPACT_ATOMS: atom_id res chain seq x y z
N MET A 1 -86.03 -63.04 34.77
CA MET A 1 -85.51 -63.87 35.90
C MET A 1 -84.49 -64.96 35.53
N LYS A 2 -84.20 -65.26 34.24
CA LYS A 2 -83.15 -66.24 33.87
C LYS A 2 -81.75 -65.63 33.64
N LEU A 3 -81.66 -64.30 33.47
CA LEU A 3 -80.39 -63.61 33.22
C LEU A 3 -79.60 -63.34 34.52
N SER A 4 -80.28 -62.96 35.61
CA SER A 4 -79.65 -62.78 36.93
C SER A 4 -79.12 -64.09 37.54
N ILE A 5 -79.79 -65.22 37.26
CA ILE A 5 -79.35 -66.55 37.70
C ILE A 5 -78.11 -67.01 36.93
N LYS A 6 -78.04 -66.73 35.62
CA LYS A 6 -76.83 -67.04 34.83
C LYS A 6 -75.63 -66.18 35.25
N LEU A 7 -75.85 -64.92 35.62
CA LEU A 7 -74.79 -64.05 36.14
C LEU A 7 -74.27 -64.54 37.50
N LEU A 8 -75.17 -65.00 38.38
CA LEU A 8 -74.80 -65.60 39.68
C LEU A 8 -74.02 -66.92 39.50
N ILE A 9 -74.43 -67.77 38.56
CA ILE A 9 -73.74 -69.04 38.26
C ILE A 9 -72.36 -68.79 37.64
N VAL A 10 -72.21 -67.75 36.79
CA VAL A 10 -70.90 -67.36 36.26
C VAL A 10 -70.01 -66.77 37.36
N PHE A 11 -70.57 -66.02 38.32
CA PHE A 11 -69.83 -65.53 39.48
C PHE A 11 -69.38 -66.68 40.40
N MET A 12 -70.22 -67.70 40.60
CA MET A 12 -69.89 -68.91 41.35
C MET A 12 -68.91 -69.82 40.61
N ALA A 13 -68.97 -69.89 39.26
CA ALA A 13 -68.05 -70.68 38.44
C ALA A 13 -66.67 -70.02 38.24
N LEU A 14 -66.52 -68.75 38.64
CA LEU A 14 -65.25 -68.02 38.72
C LEU A 14 -64.64 -68.04 40.12
N GLU A 15 -65.23 -68.75 41.09
CA GLU A 15 -64.56 -69.08 42.35
C GLU A 15 -63.47 -70.12 42.09
N LYS A 16 -62.31 -69.63 41.67
CA LYS A 16 -61.07 -70.37 41.81
C LYS A 16 -60.88 -70.58 43.31
N THR A 17 -60.89 -71.83 43.77
CA THR A 17 -60.47 -72.20 45.11
C THR A 17 -59.06 -71.64 45.33
N ILE A 18 -58.99 -70.49 46.02
CA ILE A 18 -57.73 -69.96 46.50
C ILE A 18 -57.34 -70.91 47.63
N TYR A 19 -56.38 -71.79 47.37
CA TYR A 19 -55.66 -72.42 48.46
C TYR A 19 -55.05 -71.29 49.27
N ALA A 20 -55.60 -71.05 50.46
CA ALA A 20 -54.91 -70.27 51.47
C ALA A 20 -53.57 -70.99 51.69
N ALA A 21 -52.48 -70.35 51.28
CA ALA A 21 -51.18 -70.79 51.71
C ALA A 21 -51.17 -70.64 53.23
N GLU A 22 -51.07 -71.76 53.94
CA GLU A 22 -50.97 -71.80 55.40
C GLU A 22 -49.63 -71.20 55.90
N ALA A 23 -48.78 -70.76 54.97
CA ALA A 23 -47.63 -69.88 55.18
C ALA A 23 -47.90 -68.54 54.48
N GLY A 24 -47.67 -67.41 55.19
CA GLY A 24 -47.96 -66.03 54.76
C GLY A 24 -47.40 -65.59 53.41
N MET A 25 -47.57 -64.31 53.06
CA MET A 25 -47.18 -63.74 51.75
C MET A 25 -45.83 -64.32 51.26
N PRO A 26 -45.78 -65.09 50.16
CA PRO A 26 -44.59 -65.83 49.73
C PRO A 26 -43.33 -64.98 49.56
N GLN A 27 -43.49 -63.68 49.30
CA GLN A 27 -42.40 -62.69 49.20
C GLN A 27 -41.73 -62.35 50.54
N LEU A 28 -42.39 -62.60 51.68
CA LEU A 28 -41.88 -62.34 53.03
C LEU A 28 -41.35 -63.62 53.71
N ASP A 29 -41.31 -64.74 52.99
CA ASP A 29 -40.75 -65.99 53.51
C ASP A 29 -39.21 -65.88 53.59
N PRO A 30 -38.61 -65.90 54.81
CA PRO A 30 -37.17 -65.74 55.01
C PRO A 30 -36.33 -66.81 54.30
N LYS A 31 -36.93 -67.93 53.92
CA LYS A 31 -36.29 -69.02 53.18
C LYS A 31 -35.68 -68.55 51.85
N TYR A 32 -36.28 -67.56 51.18
CA TYR A 32 -35.82 -67.08 49.87
C TYR A 32 -34.86 -65.88 49.94
N TRP A 33 -34.71 -65.25 51.10
CA TRP A 33 -33.90 -64.02 51.25
C TRP A 33 -32.45 -64.23 50.85
N PHE A 34 -31.85 -65.38 51.17
CA PHE A 34 -30.47 -65.68 50.79
C PHE A 34 -30.30 -65.76 49.26
N SER A 35 -31.24 -66.43 48.57
CA SER A 35 -31.22 -66.53 47.11
C SER A 35 -31.46 -65.16 46.46
N GLN A 36 -32.37 -64.35 46.98
CA GLN A 36 -32.63 -63.00 46.49
C GLN A 36 -31.40 -62.10 46.67
N ALA A 37 -30.77 -62.13 47.85
CA ALA A 37 -29.56 -61.39 48.13
C ALA A 37 -28.38 -61.83 47.23
N PHE A 38 -28.21 -63.14 47.01
CA PHE A 38 -27.20 -63.67 46.11
C PHE A 38 -27.37 -63.12 44.68
N TRP A 39 -28.56 -63.24 44.09
CA TRP A 39 -28.82 -62.74 42.74
C TRP A 39 -28.73 -61.22 42.64
N LEU A 40 -29.21 -60.50 43.66
CA LEU A 40 -29.07 -59.04 43.71
C LEU A 40 -27.60 -58.62 43.70
N ILE A 41 -26.76 -59.25 44.51
CA ILE A 41 -25.32 -58.98 44.53
C ILE A 41 -24.69 -59.37 43.19
N SER A 42 -25.01 -60.54 42.63
CA SER A 42 -24.46 -60.97 41.34
C SER A 42 -24.79 -59.99 40.21
N VAL A 43 -26.06 -59.58 40.07
CA VAL A 43 -26.49 -58.61 39.06
C VAL A 43 -25.86 -57.24 39.30
N PHE A 44 -25.80 -56.80 40.55
CA PHE A 44 -25.20 -55.52 40.90
C PHE A 44 -23.70 -55.48 40.60
N VAL A 45 -22.96 -56.55 40.88
CA VAL A 45 -21.53 -56.68 40.56
C VAL A 45 -21.31 -56.66 39.04
N ILE A 46 -22.12 -57.40 38.28
CA ILE A 46 -22.05 -57.40 36.81
C ILE A 46 -22.33 -55.99 36.25
N LEU A 47 -23.38 -55.33 36.75
CA LEU A 47 -23.73 -53.97 36.34
C LEU A 47 -22.63 -52.97 36.70
N TYR A 48 -22.08 -53.05 37.91
CA TYR A 48 -20.99 -52.20 38.37
C TYR A 48 -19.78 -52.33 37.45
N PHE A 49 -19.39 -53.56 37.08
CA PHE A 49 -18.28 -53.79 36.16
C PHE A 49 -18.55 -53.23 34.77
N LEU A 50 -19.76 -53.38 34.24
CA LEU A 50 -20.15 -52.78 32.96
C LEU A 50 -20.06 -51.26 32.99
N VAL A 51 -20.62 -50.61 34.02
CA VAL A 51 -20.59 -49.15 34.15
C VAL A 51 -19.16 -48.64 34.34
N SER A 52 -18.42 -49.23 35.27
CA SER A 52 -17.05 -48.84 35.60
C SER A 52 -16.10 -49.01 34.42
N ASN A 53 -16.18 -50.12 33.70
CA ASN A 53 -15.17 -50.44 32.68
C ASN A 53 -15.59 -50.08 31.25
N PHE A 54 -16.88 -49.86 30.98
CA PHE A 54 -17.36 -49.56 29.62
C PHE A 54 -17.98 -48.18 29.49
N PHE A 55 -18.95 -47.83 30.36
CA PHE A 55 -19.68 -46.58 30.22
C PHE A 55 -18.87 -45.37 30.67
N ILE A 56 -18.23 -45.43 31.85
CA ILE A 56 -17.42 -44.32 32.39
C ILE A 56 -16.24 -43.97 31.45
N PRO A 57 -15.43 -44.94 30.96
CA PRO A 57 -14.32 -44.62 30.08
C PRO A 57 -14.76 -43.97 28.76
N LYS A 58 -15.93 -44.36 28.23
CA LYS A 58 -16.46 -43.77 27.00
C LYS A 58 -16.90 -42.31 27.18
N ILE A 59 -17.52 -41.99 28.32
CA ILE A 59 -17.90 -40.62 28.67
C ILE A 59 -16.64 -39.78 28.91
N LYS A 60 -15.68 -40.30 29.68
CA LYS A 60 -14.42 -39.63 29.95
C LYS A 60 -13.67 -39.31 28.65
N LYS A 61 -13.55 -40.28 27.74
CA LYS A 61 -12.91 -40.06 26.44
C LYS A 61 -13.56 -38.92 25.66
N ASN A 62 -14.90 -38.85 25.62
CA ASN A 62 -15.56 -37.75 24.92
C ASN A 62 -15.33 -36.39 25.58
N LEU A 63 -15.26 -36.35 26.92
CA LEU A 63 -14.95 -35.13 27.65
C LEU A 63 -13.50 -34.68 27.37
N ASP A 64 -12.55 -35.61 27.44
CA ASP A 64 -11.14 -35.37 27.15
C ASP A 64 -10.96 -34.90 25.69
N ASP A 65 -11.63 -35.54 24.72
CA ASP A 65 -11.59 -35.14 23.29
C ASP A 65 -12.11 -33.70 23.11
N ARG A 66 -13.18 -33.32 23.83
CA ARG A 66 -13.74 -31.96 23.78
C ARG A 66 -12.83 -30.94 24.46
N GLU A 67 -12.24 -31.28 25.60
CA GLU A 67 -11.30 -30.42 26.30
C GLU A 67 -10.06 -30.16 25.44
N ASN A 68 -9.48 -31.22 24.86
CA ASN A 68 -8.34 -31.11 23.96
C ASN A 68 -8.69 -30.25 22.74
N LYS A 69 -9.85 -30.46 22.11
CA LYS A 69 -10.26 -29.63 20.97
C LYS A 69 -10.41 -28.16 21.35
N ILE A 70 -11.04 -27.85 22.48
CA ILE A 70 -11.18 -26.47 22.94
C ILE A 70 -9.81 -25.84 23.19
N LYS A 71 -8.90 -26.58 23.80
CA LYS A 71 -7.54 -26.13 24.05
C LYS A 71 -6.80 -25.86 22.74
N ASP A 72 -6.86 -26.79 21.80
CA ASP A 72 -6.23 -26.66 20.48
C ASP A 72 -6.80 -25.45 19.72
N ASP A 73 -8.13 -25.28 19.71
CA ASP A 73 -8.81 -24.14 19.07
C ASP A 73 -8.39 -22.80 19.73
N LEU A 74 -8.22 -22.77 21.06
CA LEU A 74 -7.75 -21.57 21.79
C LEU A 74 -6.27 -21.26 21.51
N ASP A 75 -5.42 -22.27 21.44
CA ASP A 75 -4.00 -22.13 21.12
C ASP A 75 -3.83 -21.65 19.67
N GLU A 76 -4.60 -22.21 18.73
CA GLU A 76 -4.64 -21.75 17.34
C GLU A 76 -5.13 -20.31 17.24
N ALA A 77 -6.24 -19.95 17.92
CA ALA A 77 -6.75 -18.59 17.93
C ALA A 77 -5.72 -17.58 18.48
N ASN A 78 -5.01 -17.94 19.56
CA ASN A 78 -3.93 -17.13 20.10
C ASN A 78 -2.75 -16.97 19.13
N ASN A 79 -2.37 -18.04 18.42
CA ASN A 79 -1.31 -17.99 17.43
C ASN A 79 -1.70 -17.12 16.22
N LEU A 80 -2.93 -17.26 15.72
CA LEU A 80 -3.45 -16.42 14.65
C LEU A 80 -3.52 -14.95 15.06
N LYS A 81 -3.94 -14.67 16.30
CA LYS A 81 -3.92 -13.32 16.86
C LYS A 81 -2.51 -12.73 16.88
N LYS A 82 -1.53 -13.46 17.43
CA LYS A 82 -0.12 -13.03 17.45
C LYS A 82 0.44 -12.79 16.05
N LEU A 83 0.13 -13.67 15.10
CA LEU A 83 0.54 -13.52 13.70
C LEU A 83 -0.07 -12.27 13.07
N SER A 84 -1.36 -12.03 13.32
CA SER A 84 -2.07 -10.83 12.85
C SER A 84 -1.47 -9.55 13.43
N GLU A 85 -1.21 -9.50 14.74
CA GLU A 85 -0.55 -8.37 15.41
C GLU A 85 0.86 -8.12 14.86
N ALA A 86 1.65 -9.18 14.65
CA ALA A 86 2.98 -9.07 14.06
C ALA A 86 2.93 -8.54 12.62
N LYS A 87 1.99 -9.04 11.80
CA LYS A 87 1.81 -8.57 10.41
C LYS A 87 1.30 -7.14 10.36
N HIS A 88 0.43 -6.75 11.28
CA HIS A 88 -0.04 -5.37 11.39
C HIS A 88 1.11 -4.42 11.72
N LYS A 89 1.96 -4.80 12.68
CA LYS A 89 3.15 -4.01 13.03
C LYS A 89 4.14 -3.89 11.85
N GLU A 90 4.41 -4.99 11.15
CA GLU A 90 5.26 -5.00 9.94
C GLU A 90 4.69 -4.06 8.86
N TYR A 91 3.37 -4.09 8.65
CA TYR A 91 2.69 -3.21 7.71
C TYR A 91 2.83 -1.73 8.10
N ASP A 92 2.64 -1.39 9.37
CA ASP A 92 2.82 -0.02 9.86
C ASP A 92 4.26 0.46 9.71
N GLU A 93 5.25 -0.40 9.98
CA GLU A 93 6.67 -0.12 9.76
C GLU A 93 6.98 0.14 8.28
N ILE A 94 6.44 -0.69 7.37
CA ILE A 94 6.58 -0.50 5.91
C ILE A 94 5.97 0.84 5.48
N ILE A 95 4.77 1.19 5.95
CA ILE A 95 4.15 2.49 5.63
C ILE A 95 4.99 3.64 6.15
N ALA A 96 5.48 3.56 7.39
CA ALA A 96 6.30 4.59 7.99
C ALA A 96 7.60 4.79 7.21
N GLN A 97 8.24 3.69 6.78
CA GLN A 97 9.45 3.73 5.98
C GLN A 97 9.19 4.30 4.58
N ALA A 98 8.14 3.84 3.90
CA ALA A 98 7.75 4.36 2.59
C ALA A 98 7.48 5.87 2.62
N LYS A 99 6.81 6.37 3.67
CA LYS A 99 6.61 7.82 3.86
C LYS A 99 7.93 8.58 4.00
N LYS A 100 8.89 8.04 4.77
CA LYS A 100 10.23 8.64 4.90
C LYS A 100 10.97 8.65 3.57
N ASP A 101 10.92 7.56 2.82
CA ASP A 101 11.57 7.44 1.52
C ASP A 101 10.98 8.42 0.50
N VAL A 102 9.67 8.61 0.48
CA VAL A 102 9.00 9.63 -0.34
C VAL A 102 9.51 11.03 0.01
N ILE A 103 9.58 11.40 1.29
CA ILE A 103 10.10 12.70 1.72
C ILE A 103 11.54 12.88 1.27
N LYS A 104 12.38 11.84 1.41
CA LYS A 104 13.77 11.85 0.97
C LYS A 104 13.89 12.04 -0.54
N ILE A 105 13.13 11.30 -1.34
CA ILE A 105 13.12 11.40 -2.81
C ILE A 105 12.69 12.80 -3.25
N ILE A 106 11.66 13.37 -2.62
CA ILE A 106 11.20 14.73 -2.94
C ILE A 106 12.28 15.75 -2.62
N ALA A 107 12.94 15.65 -1.47
CA ALA A 107 14.01 16.56 -1.07
C ALA A 107 15.22 16.47 -2.02
N GLU A 108 15.65 15.25 -2.34
CA GLU A 108 16.75 14.99 -3.26
C GLU A 108 16.43 15.48 -4.68
N SER A 109 15.22 15.22 -5.16
CA SER A 109 14.76 15.66 -6.48
C SER A 109 14.68 17.19 -6.57
N LYS A 110 14.21 17.87 -5.54
CA LYS A 110 14.25 19.35 -5.47
C LYS A 110 15.67 19.88 -5.51
N SER A 111 16.56 19.32 -4.69
CA SER A 111 17.97 19.75 -4.67
C SER A 111 18.67 19.51 -6.01
N ASN A 112 18.40 18.39 -6.68
CA ASN A 112 18.96 18.10 -8.00
C ASN A 112 18.38 19.04 -9.08
N LEU A 113 17.07 19.31 -9.03
CA LEU A 113 16.42 20.24 -9.93
C LEU A 113 17.00 21.65 -9.79
N ASP A 114 17.17 22.14 -8.55
CA ASP A 114 17.75 23.45 -8.29
C ASP A 114 19.20 23.54 -8.82
N ARG A 115 19.98 22.47 -8.66
CA ARG A 115 21.35 22.39 -9.22
C ARG A 115 21.34 22.45 -10.74
N GLU A 116 20.46 21.70 -11.41
CA GLU A 116 20.35 21.69 -12.86
C GLU A 116 19.83 23.03 -13.40
N ILE A 117 18.86 23.66 -12.73
CA ILE A 117 18.39 25.01 -13.06
C ILE A 117 19.55 26.01 -12.99
N ASN A 118 20.33 26.01 -11.90
CA ASN A 118 21.46 26.91 -11.75
C ASN A 118 22.54 26.68 -12.80
N LYS A 119 22.85 25.41 -13.10
CA LYS A 119 23.81 25.05 -14.15
C LYS A 119 23.34 25.50 -15.53
N LYS A 120 22.05 25.30 -15.85
CA LYS A 120 21.47 25.75 -17.12
C LYS A 120 21.44 27.26 -17.21
N LYS A 121 21.09 27.96 -16.12
CA LYS A 121 21.11 29.42 -16.03
C LYS A 121 22.50 29.97 -16.32
N GLN A 122 23.53 29.44 -15.65
CA GLN A 122 24.92 29.87 -15.88
C GLN A 122 25.37 29.59 -17.32
N SER A 123 24.99 28.45 -17.90
CA SER A 123 25.27 28.14 -19.29
C SER A 123 24.59 29.10 -20.28
N ILE A 124 23.36 29.51 -19.99
CA ILE A 124 22.62 30.49 -20.80
C ILE A 124 23.23 31.88 -20.64
N GLU A 125 23.56 32.31 -19.42
CA GLU A 125 24.22 33.60 -19.17
C GLU A 125 25.55 33.70 -19.92
N ASN A 126 26.35 32.62 -19.93
CA ASN A 126 27.58 32.57 -20.70
C ASN A 126 27.33 32.69 -22.22
N GLN A 127 26.30 32.02 -22.75
CA GLN A 127 25.93 32.12 -24.16
C GLN A 127 25.45 33.53 -24.52
N ILE A 128 24.62 34.14 -23.67
CA ILE A 128 24.17 35.53 -23.84
C ILE A 128 25.37 36.47 -23.87
N ASN A 129 26.31 36.35 -22.94
CA ASN A 129 27.50 37.19 -22.91
C ASN A 129 28.34 37.03 -24.18
N LEU A 130 28.52 35.80 -24.68
CA LEU A 130 29.23 35.55 -25.93
C LEU A 130 28.53 36.20 -27.14
N GLU A 131 27.21 36.10 -27.23
CA GLU A 131 26.45 36.70 -28.33
C GLU A 131 26.46 38.23 -28.24
N VAL A 132 26.42 38.79 -27.03
CA VAL A 132 26.56 40.24 -26.79
C VAL A 132 27.94 40.72 -27.23
N GLU A 133 29.02 40.03 -26.87
CA GLU A 133 30.38 40.38 -27.31
C GLU A 133 30.53 40.31 -28.83
N LYS A 134 29.95 39.28 -29.45
CA LYS A 134 29.92 39.13 -30.91
C LYS A 134 29.17 40.28 -31.58
N ALA A 135 27.98 40.63 -31.07
CA ALA A 135 27.22 41.77 -31.57
C ALA A 135 27.97 43.10 -31.41
N HIS A 136 28.65 43.33 -30.28
CA HIS A 136 29.49 44.51 -30.09
C HIS A 136 30.63 44.57 -31.10
N LYS A 137 31.26 43.43 -31.40
CA LYS A 137 32.30 43.34 -32.43
C LYS A 137 31.75 43.64 -33.82
N GLU A 138 30.61 43.06 -34.18
CA GLU A 138 29.93 43.33 -35.46
C GLU A 138 29.54 44.81 -35.60
N ILE A 139 29.02 45.44 -34.54
CA ILE A 139 28.70 46.87 -34.52
C ILE A 139 29.97 47.71 -34.74
N LYS A 140 31.08 47.35 -34.09
CA LYS A 140 32.36 48.05 -34.24
C LYS A 140 32.91 47.93 -35.66
N ASP A 141 32.86 46.73 -36.24
CA ASP A 141 33.29 46.47 -37.61
C ASP A 141 32.40 47.20 -38.62
N LEU A 142 31.07 47.20 -38.41
CA LEU A 142 30.12 47.95 -39.22
C LEU A 142 30.40 49.45 -39.16
N LYS A 143 30.58 50.02 -37.96
CA LYS A 143 30.90 51.44 -37.78
C LYS A 143 32.17 51.82 -38.55
N LYS A 144 33.23 51.01 -38.45
CA LYS A 144 34.48 51.23 -39.18
C LYS A 144 34.29 51.21 -40.70
N ASN A 145 33.54 50.22 -41.21
CA ASN A 145 33.27 50.09 -42.64
C ASN A 145 32.36 51.21 -43.16
N SER A 146 31.37 51.64 -42.38
CA SER A 146 30.48 52.75 -42.73
C SER A 146 31.23 54.05 -42.93
N VAL A 147 32.25 54.36 -42.11
CA VAL A 147 33.05 55.58 -42.32
C VAL A 147 33.78 55.55 -43.66
N LEU A 148 34.33 54.39 -44.05
CA LEU A 148 34.99 54.24 -45.36
C LEU A 148 33.99 54.39 -46.52
N SER A 149 32.81 53.78 -46.40
CA SER A 149 31.75 53.92 -47.41
C SER A 149 31.25 55.36 -47.52
N VAL A 150 31.03 56.05 -46.40
CA VAL A 150 30.62 57.47 -46.37
C VAL A 150 31.70 58.34 -47.00
N SER A 151 32.98 58.13 -46.67
CA SER A 151 34.10 58.88 -47.27
C SER A 151 34.10 58.76 -48.80
N LYS A 152 33.93 57.54 -49.32
CA LYS A 152 33.86 57.31 -50.77
C LYS A 152 32.65 58.00 -51.44
N ILE A 153 31.48 57.98 -50.79
CA ILE A 153 30.28 58.68 -51.29
C ILE A 153 30.52 60.21 -51.24
N SER A 154 31.14 60.71 -50.17
CA SER A 154 31.47 62.12 -50.01
C SER A 154 32.50 62.60 -51.04
N GLU A 155 33.50 61.81 -51.38
CA GLU A 155 34.45 62.07 -52.48
C GLU A 155 33.71 62.24 -53.81
N GLU A 156 32.84 61.28 -54.16
CA GLU A 156 32.09 61.29 -55.42
C GLU A 156 31.13 62.50 -55.47
N LEU A 157 30.40 62.75 -54.39
CA LEU A 157 29.46 63.86 -54.30
C LEU A 157 30.17 65.21 -54.37
N THR A 158 31.29 65.38 -53.66
CA THR A 158 32.07 66.63 -53.66
C THR A 158 32.67 66.90 -55.03
N SER A 159 33.23 65.89 -55.70
CA SER A 159 33.75 66.03 -57.07
C SER A 159 32.64 66.47 -58.04
N LYS A 160 31.46 65.83 -57.98
CA LYS A 160 30.30 66.22 -58.81
C LYS A 160 29.83 67.64 -58.53
N MET A 161 29.72 68.02 -57.26
CA MET A 161 29.26 69.35 -56.86
C MET A 161 30.22 70.46 -57.34
N ILE A 162 31.53 70.22 -57.28
CA ILE A 162 32.51 71.20 -57.75
C ILE A 162 32.57 71.25 -59.28
N GLU A 163 32.43 70.12 -59.98
CA GLU A 163 32.31 70.10 -61.45
C GLU A 163 31.11 70.93 -61.91
N GLU A 164 29.98 70.83 -61.22
CA GLU A 164 28.75 71.59 -61.52
C GLU A 164 28.88 73.09 -61.22
N ILE A 165 29.62 73.49 -60.17
CA ILE A 165 29.79 74.90 -59.78
C ILE A 165 30.92 75.60 -60.56
N SER A 166 32.05 74.92 -60.76
CA SER A 166 33.28 75.51 -61.31
C SER A 166 33.43 75.32 -62.81
N GLY A 167 32.71 74.38 -63.43
CA GLY A 167 32.80 74.06 -64.85
C GLY A 167 34.05 73.29 -65.30
N ASP A 168 35.03 73.11 -64.42
CA ASP A 168 36.28 72.37 -64.65
C ASP A 168 36.37 71.12 -63.77
N LYS A 169 36.90 70.02 -64.33
CA LYS A 169 37.19 68.81 -63.56
C LYS A 169 38.40 69.03 -62.65
N LEU A 170 38.17 68.97 -61.35
CA LEU A 170 39.21 69.05 -60.33
C LEU A 170 40.01 67.74 -60.23
N ASN A 171 41.25 67.85 -59.71
CA ASN A 171 42.10 66.69 -59.47
C ASN A 171 41.50 65.79 -58.37
N GLU A 172 41.09 64.58 -58.75
CA GLU A 172 40.52 63.56 -57.85
C GLU A 172 41.42 63.28 -56.62
N SER A 173 42.75 63.38 -56.77
CA SER A 173 43.70 63.17 -55.68
C SER A 173 43.59 64.25 -54.59
N SER A 174 43.24 65.49 -54.96
CA SER A 174 43.12 66.60 -54.00
C SER A 174 41.80 66.51 -53.22
N VAL A 175 40.70 66.15 -53.90
CA VAL A 175 39.40 65.93 -53.26
C VAL A 175 39.46 64.75 -52.29
N LYS A 176 40.07 63.66 -52.72
CA LYS A 176 40.28 62.48 -51.88
C LYS A 176 41.11 62.79 -50.64
N ALA A 177 42.22 63.51 -50.78
CA ALA A 177 43.07 63.87 -49.65
C ALA A 177 42.32 64.72 -48.60
N ALA A 178 41.49 65.68 -49.04
CA ALA A 178 40.71 66.52 -48.14
C ALA A 178 39.60 65.75 -47.42
N VAL A 179 38.89 64.85 -48.13
CA VAL A 179 37.84 64.01 -47.53
C VAL A 179 38.45 62.99 -46.56
N ASP A 180 39.57 62.36 -46.90
CA ASP A 180 40.30 61.42 -46.03
C ASP A 180 40.80 62.11 -44.73
N GLU A 181 41.23 63.37 -44.80
CA GLU A 181 41.65 64.15 -43.62
C GLU A 181 40.48 64.43 -42.67
N VAL A 182 39.29 64.73 -43.22
CA VAL A 182 38.07 64.93 -42.43
C VAL A 182 37.57 63.60 -41.85
N ALA A 183 37.60 62.52 -42.63
CA ALA A 183 37.21 61.18 -42.19
C ALA A 183 38.08 60.68 -41.04
N LYS A 184 39.41 60.88 -41.11
CA LYS A 184 40.34 60.53 -40.03
C LYS A 184 40.05 61.29 -38.74
N ARG A 185 39.76 62.59 -38.82
CA ARG A 185 39.38 63.40 -37.65
C ARG A 185 38.11 62.89 -36.98
N GLU A 186 37.12 62.44 -37.74
CA GLU A 186 35.87 61.92 -37.19
C GLU A 186 36.03 60.50 -36.58
N ILE A 187 36.94 59.69 -37.13
CA ILE A 187 37.32 58.40 -36.52
C ILE A 187 38.00 58.62 -35.17
N GLU A 188 38.94 59.57 -35.07
CA GLU A 188 39.61 59.91 -33.81
C GLU A 188 38.67 60.48 -32.76
N ARG A 189 37.61 61.18 -33.18
CA ARG A 189 36.58 61.73 -32.28
C ARG A 189 35.57 60.71 -31.75
N SER A 190 35.42 59.58 -32.45
CA SER A 190 34.39 58.57 -32.20
C SER A 190 34.92 57.26 -31.60
N LEU A 191 36.23 57.23 -31.30
CA LEU A 191 36.93 56.31 -30.40
C LEU A 191 36.77 56.72 -28.94
#